data_AF-M5GCD4-F1
#
_entry.id   AF-M5GCD4-F1
#
_cell.length_a   1.000
_cell.length_b   1.000
_cell.length_c   1.000
_cell.angle_alpha   90.00
_cell.angle_beta   90.00
_cell.angle_gamma   90.00
#
_symmetry.space_group_name_H-M   'P 1'
#
loop_
_entity.id
_entity.type
_entity.pdbx_description
1 polymer ?
#
loop_
_entity_poly.entity_id
_entity_poly.type
_entity_poly.pdbx_seq_one_letter_code
_entity_poly.pdbx_strand_id
1 'polypeptide(L)'
;EVQLLAISAQITEVCYSISDIQTRIFEIQELRHASSASSGSSKIEGLPDGGEAGTSASIDSALMILDEKLESVSAAVHAIDESLETLLSAPDRTPTQVQVFLPPLPGLGQGEKELVLRKLEDMRAQWEDVSSASEELKEELREDKWLAVFRTVSAQADDMMGSLEKAVSTCHDFIWQAGRMDDSHSPSSLSSSLLSPTRTSINLETFRTILASYESKKKYYVPATTKVISVIDKGMRDRATKNGECLRRHAELRLRWRNLRERMGRIDSEMEGVRLLL
;
A
#
# COMPACT_ATOMS: atom_id res chain seq x y z
N GLU A 1 48.29 10.32 20.53
CA GLU A 1 47.44 11.38 21.13
C GLU A 1 46.65 12.17 20.08
N VAL A 2 47.28 12.96 19.20
CA VAL A 2 46.56 13.85 18.25
C VAL A 2 45.57 13.12 17.33
N GLN A 3 45.94 11.96 16.79
CA GLN A 3 45.04 11.17 15.93
C GLN A 3 43.85 10.56 16.70
N LEU A 4 44.05 10.16 17.96
CA LEU A 4 43.00 9.61 18.82
C LEU A 4 41.97 10.69 19.20
N LEU A 5 42.46 11.91 19.50
CA LEU A 5 41.64 13.09 19.72
C LEU A 5 40.84 13.47 18.46
N ALA A 6 41.45 13.40 17.28
CA ALA A 6 40.77 13.65 16.01
C ALA A 6 39.62 12.66 15.76
N ILE A 7 39.84 11.36 16.00
CA ILE A 7 38.79 10.34 15.90
C ILE A 7 37.69 10.58 16.93
N SER A 8 38.05 10.91 18.18
CA SER A 8 37.06 11.25 19.21
C SER A 8 36.18 12.44 18.82
N ALA A 9 36.75 13.45 18.15
CA ALA A 9 35.99 14.59 17.61
C ALA A 9 35.04 14.15 16.49
N GLN A 10 35.51 13.36 15.52
CA GLN A 10 34.68 12.79 14.45
C GLN A 10 33.52 11.95 14.99
N ILE A 11 33.78 11.09 15.99
CA ILE A 11 32.72 10.32 16.67
C ILE A 11 31.65 11.26 17.25
N THR A 12 32.06 12.40 17.83
CA THR A 12 31.08 13.37 18.37
C THR A 12 30.23 13.98 17.26
N GLU A 13 30.86 14.36 16.15
CA GLU A 13 30.17 14.93 14.99
C GLU A 13 29.14 13.94 14.43
N VAL A 14 29.54 12.69 14.27
CA VAL A 14 28.64 11.61 13.84
C VAL A 14 27.51 11.38 14.84
N CYS A 15 27.76 11.38 16.15
CA CYS A 15 26.69 11.30 17.16
C CYS A 15 25.67 12.44 17.05
N TYR A 16 26.10 13.67 16.71
CA TYR A 16 25.17 14.78 16.46
C TYR A 16 24.34 14.51 15.20
N SER A 17 24.95 14.00 14.12
CA SER A 17 24.23 13.63 12.91
C SER A 17 23.23 12.48 13.15
N ILE A 18 23.58 11.49 13.99
CA ILE A 18 22.66 10.42 14.40
C ILE A 18 21.45 10.98 15.17
N SER A 19 21.68 11.92 16.09
CA SER A 19 20.60 12.61 16.83
C SER A 19 19.66 13.39 15.90
N ASP A 20 20.20 14.00 14.85
CA ASP A 20 19.43 14.71 13.84
C ASP A 20 18.58 13.74 13.00
N ILE A 21 19.11 12.57 12.64
CA ILE A 21 18.35 11.48 12.00
C ILE A 21 17.21 11.02 12.92
N GLN A 22 17.45 10.82 14.22
CA GLN A 22 16.39 10.47 15.18
C GLN A 22 15.26 11.50 15.21
N THR A 23 15.61 12.78 15.23
CA THR A 23 14.64 13.87 15.20
C THR A 23 13.81 13.82 13.91
N ARG A 24 14.47 13.56 12.78
CA ARG A 24 13.79 13.46 11.49
C ARG A 24 12.85 12.26 11.40
N ILE A 25 13.25 11.11 11.94
CA ILE A 25 12.37 9.93 12.06
C ILE A 25 11.11 10.29 12.86
N PHE A 26 11.27 11.00 13.99
CA PHE A 26 10.15 11.45 14.80
C PHE A 26 9.22 12.41 14.04
N GLU A 27 9.77 13.41 13.34
CA GLU A 27 8.98 14.33 12.51
C GLU A 27 8.17 13.59 11.44
N ILE A 28 8.77 12.60 10.78
CA ILE A 28 8.07 11.80 9.75
C ILE A 28 6.94 10.98 10.39
N GLN A 29 7.18 10.36 11.55
CA GLN A 29 6.14 9.65 12.29
C GLN A 29 5.00 10.61 12.72
N GLU A 30 5.31 11.83 13.16
CA GLU A 30 4.30 12.83 13.49
C GLU A 30 3.45 13.22 12.27
N LEU A 31 4.08 13.48 11.12
CA LEU A 31 3.38 13.74 9.86
C LEU A 31 2.46 12.58 9.46
N ARG A 32 2.93 11.35 9.64
CA ARG A 32 2.16 10.12 9.38
C ARG A 32 0.95 10.00 10.31
N HIS A 33 1.11 10.28 11.60
CA HIS A 33 0.02 10.28 12.57
C HIS A 33 -1.00 11.40 12.30
N ALA A 34 -0.53 12.60 11.95
CA ALA A 34 -1.40 13.71 11.57
C ALA A 34 -2.23 13.39 10.32
N SER A 35 -1.62 12.76 9.31
CA SER A 35 -2.32 12.27 8.12
C SER A 35 -3.37 11.22 8.49
N SER A 36 -3.01 10.24 9.32
CA SER A 36 -3.94 9.19 9.75
C SER A 36 -5.12 9.73 10.58
N ALA A 37 -4.88 10.73 11.43
CA ALA A 37 -5.92 11.39 12.22
C ALA A 37 -6.89 12.19 11.35
N SER A 38 -6.40 12.81 10.27
CA SER A 38 -7.24 13.53 9.30
C SER A 38 -8.16 12.58 8.52
N SER A 39 -7.72 11.37 8.19
CA SER A 39 -8.58 10.37 7.54
C SER A 39 -9.65 9.77 8.48
N GLY A 40 -9.46 9.88 9.81
CA GLY A 40 -10.39 9.36 10.83
C GLY A 40 -11.48 10.36 11.27
N SER A 41 -11.24 11.66 11.11
CA SER A 41 -12.17 12.73 11.49
C SER A 41 -12.73 13.42 10.25
N SER A 42 -13.99 13.14 9.93
CA SER A 42 -14.83 13.88 8.96
C SER A 42 -14.62 13.59 7.47
N LYS A 43 -15.10 12.43 7.00
CA LYS A 43 -15.75 12.37 5.67
C LYS A 43 -17.12 13.06 5.76
N ILE A 44 -17.14 14.38 5.56
CA ILE A 44 -18.36 15.05 5.09
C ILE A 44 -18.37 14.88 3.57
N GLU A 45 -19.36 14.15 3.07
CA GLU A 45 -19.55 13.91 1.64
C GLU A 45 -19.68 15.24 0.88
N GLY A 46 -18.74 15.54 -0.02
CA GLY A 46 -18.92 16.60 -1.03
C GLY A 46 -17.80 17.64 -1.20
N LEU A 47 -16.71 17.64 -0.42
CA LEU A 47 -15.57 18.54 -0.63
C LEU A 47 -14.38 17.84 -1.31
N PRO A 48 -13.65 18.53 -2.22
CA PRO A 48 -12.49 17.97 -2.89
C PRO A 48 -11.33 17.73 -1.89
N ASP A 49 -10.78 16.52 -2.00
CA ASP A 49 -9.68 15.93 -1.22
C ASP A 49 -8.33 16.61 -1.50
N GLY A 50 -8.17 17.86 -1.07
CA GLY A 50 -6.96 18.66 -1.29
C GLY A 50 -5.85 18.49 -0.24
N GLY A 51 -6.14 17.80 0.88
CA GLY A 51 -5.23 17.70 2.03
C GLY A 51 -4.25 16.53 1.96
N GLU A 52 -4.72 15.33 1.58
CA GLU A 52 -3.92 14.10 1.65
C GLU A 52 -2.73 14.11 0.67
N ALA A 53 -2.89 14.73 -0.51
CA ALA A 53 -1.84 14.86 -1.51
C ALA A 53 -0.67 15.75 -1.05
N GLY A 54 -0.97 16.83 -0.31
CA GLY A 54 0.04 17.75 0.23
C GLY A 54 0.89 17.10 1.33
N THR A 55 0.24 16.36 2.24
CA THR A 55 0.93 15.62 3.30
C THR A 55 1.78 14.47 2.74
N SER A 56 1.27 13.72 1.75
CA SER A 56 2.06 12.65 1.11
C SER A 56 3.32 13.20 0.43
N ALA A 57 3.22 14.33 -0.27
CA ALA A 57 4.38 14.97 -0.90
C ALA A 57 5.41 15.47 0.14
N SER A 58 4.94 15.97 1.29
CA SER A 58 5.82 16.38 2.39
C SER A 58 6.55 15.18 3.01
N ILE A 59 5.86 14.05 3.21
CA ILE A 59 6.45 12.81 3.73
C ILE A 59 7.51 12.28 2.75
N ASP A 60 7.22 12.31 1.44
CA ASP A 60 8.16 11.86 0.41
C ASP A 60 9.43 12.73 0.37
N SER A 61 9.28 14.05 0.47
CA SER A 61 10.42 14.96 0.58
C SER A 61 11.22 14.72 1.87
N ALA A 62 10.54 14.45 2.99
CA ALA A 62 11.20 14.18 4.26
C ALA A 62 11.98 12.87 4.25
N LEU A 63 11.44 11.82 3.61
CA LEU A 63 12.12 10.54 3.40
C LEU A 63 13.37 10.67 2.52
N MET A 64 13.30 11.45 1.44
CA MET A 64 14.47 11.65 0.58
C MET A 64 15.63 12.31 1.34
N ILE A 65 15.33 13.29 2.19
CA ILE A 65 16.33 13.95 3.06
C ILE A 65 16.86 12.97 4.12
N LEU A 66 15.99 12.12 4.68
CA LEU A 66 16.39 11.09 5.63
C LEU A 66 17.37 10.10 4.99
N ASP A 67 17.10 9.63 3.77
CA ASP A 67 17.96 8.71 3.01
C ASP A 67 19.34 9.33 2.73
N GLU A 68 19.38 10.61 2.32
CA GLU A 68 20.65 11.33 2.11
C GLU A 68 21.48 11.40 3.39
N LYS A 69 20.84 11.67 4.54
CA LYS A 69 21.54 11.70 5.83
C LYS A 69 21.99 10.33 6.29
N LEU A 70 21.17 9.29 6.10
CA LEU A 70 21.54 7.91 6.41
C LEU A 70 22.78 7.49 5.61
N GLU A 71 22.83 7.79 4.32
CA GLU A 71 23.99 7.46 3.49
C GLU A 71 25.25 8.21 3.95
N SER A 72 25.12 9.50 4.24
CA SER A 72 26.22 10.33 4.75
C SER A 72 26.78 9.82 6.08
N VAL A 73 25.89 9.49 7.03
CA VAL A 73 26.30 8.96 8.34
C VAL A 73 26.85 7.55 8.23
N SER A 74 26.29 6.69 7.38
CA SER A 74 26.83 5.37 7.08
C SER A 74 28.28 5.44 6.59
N ALA A 75 28.55 6.32 5.62
CA ALA A 75 29.89 6.55 5.10
C ALA A 75 30.85 7.09 6.19
N ALA A 76 30.37 7.99 7.05
CA ALA A 76 31.16 8.55 8.14
C ALA A 76 31.51 7.50 9.22
N VAL A 77 30.55 6.65 9.59
CA VAL A 77 30.77 5.52 10.51
C VAL A 77 31.82 4.57 9.94
N HIS A 78 31.70 4.19 8.66
CA HIS A 78 32.69 3.35 7.99
C HIS A 78 34.10 4.00 7.94
N ALA A 79 34.19 5.30 7.68
CA ALA A 79 35.47 6.01 7.66
C ALA A 79 36.15 6.06 9.04
N ILE A 80 35.36 6.22 10.12
CA ILE A 80 35.86 6.16 11.50
C ILE A 80 36.39 4.76 11.81
N ASP A 81 35.69 3.73 11.35
CA ASP A 81 36.07 2.33 11.57
C ASP A 81 37.39 1.98 10.90
N GLU A 82 37.56 2.34 9.62
CA GLU A 82 38.82 2.14 8.89
C GLU A 82 39.97 2.93 9.54
N SER A 83 39.71 4.16 9.98
CA SER A 83 40.69 4.99 10.67
C SER A 83 41.14 4.35 12.00
N LEU A 84 40.21 3.76 12.75
CA LEU A 84 40.52 3.06 13.99
C LEU A 84 41.27 1.75 13.73
N GLU A 85 40.86 0.96 12.75
CA GLU A 85 41.53 -0.29 12.38
C GLU A 85 42.98 -0.04 11.93
N THR A 86 43.20 1.04 11.17
CA THR A 86 44.53 1.48 10.76
C THR A 86 45.42 1.85 11.95
N LEU A 87 44.85 2.54 12.95
CA LEU A 87 45.59 2.88 14.18
C LEU A 87 45.86 1.67 15.08
N LEU A 88 44.96 0.68 15.10
CA LEU A 88 45.13 -0.55 15.87
C LEU A 88 46.10 -1.53 15.22
N SER A 89 46.15 -1.54 13.88
CA SER A 89 47.03 -2.41 13.08
C SER A 89 48.42 -1.82 12.85
N ALA A 90 48.62 -0.53 13.13
CA ALA A 90 49.94 0.11 13.04
C ALA A 90 50.90 -0.59 14.03
N PRO A 91 51.93 -1.33 13.55
CA PRO A 91 52.93 -1.89 14.44
C PRO A 91 53.68 -0.72 15.09
N ASP A 92 54.00 -0.82 16.38
CA ASP A 92 54.87 0.10 17.13
C ASP A 92 56.15 0.43 16.32
N ARG A 93 56.07 1.43 15.46
CA ARG A 93 57.18 1.92 14.64
C ARG A 93 57.41 3.38 14.99
N THR A 94 57.94 3.56 16.19
CA THR A 94 58.83 4.68 16.51
C THR A 94 60.27 4.17 16.58
N PRO A 95 60.99 4.05 15.46
CA PRO A 95 62.44 4.04 15.53
C PRO A 95 62.93 5.49 15.66
N THR A 96 63.66 5.74 16.74
CA THR A 96 64.60 6.85 16.95
C THR A 96 64.06 8.07 17.72
N GLN A 97 64.12 8.01 19.05
CA GLN A 97 64.87 9.01 19.82
C GLN A 97 65.19 8.52 21.24
N VAL A 98 66.51 8.45 21.52
CA VAL A 98 67.21 8.56 22.81
C VAL A 98 66.54 7.92 24.03
N GLN A 99 67.08 6.77 24.45
CA GLN A 99 66.90 6.22 25.79
C GLN A 99 67.36 7.25 26.85
N VAL A 100 66.41 7.96 27.44
CA VAL A 100 66.55 8.48 28.80
C VAL A 100 65.69 7.60 29.69
N PHE A 101 66.37 6.89 30.58
CA PHE A 101 65.83 5.92 31.53
C PHE A 101 64.94 6.62 32.56
N LEU A 102 63.62 6.59 32.35
CA LEU A 102 62.60 6.82 33.36
C LEU A 102 61.65 5.61 33.37
N PRO A 103 61.17 5.15 34.53
CA PRO A 103 60.26 4.01 34.61
C PRO A 103 58.96 4.34 33.86
N PRO A 104 58.33 3.36 33.18
CA PRO A 104 57.07 3.59 32.48
C PRO A 104 56.00 4.04 33.49
N LEU A 105 55.51 5.26 33.37
CA LEU A 105 54.35 5.71 34.13
C LEU A 105 53.11 4.98 33.58
N PRO A 106 52.43 4.11 34.33
CA PRO A 106 51.24 3.44 33.86
C PRO A 106 50.05 4.40 33.97
N GLY A 107 49.29 4.63 32.89
CA GLY A 107 47.87 4.95 33.05
C GLY A 107 47.27 6.05 32.15
N LEU A 108 47.99 7.14 31.82
CA LEU A 108 47.30 8.27 31.16
C LEU A 108 46.83 7.96 29.73
N GLY A 109 47.69 7.36 28.89
CA GLY A 109 47.33 7.09 27.48
C GLY A 109 46.43 5.87 27.25
N GLN A 110 46.38 4.93 28.21
CA GLN A 110 45.49 3.76 28.12
C GLN A 110 44.03 4.14 28.42
N GLY A 111 43.81 5.02 29.41
CA GLY A 111 42.46 5.48 29.74
C GLY A 111 41.78 6.25 28.60
N GLU A 112 42.51 7.13 27.90
CA GLU A 112 41.97 7.87 26.76
C GLU A 112 41.57 6.95 25.60
N LYS A 113 42.39 5.94 25.31
CA LYS A 113 42.08 4.93 24.28
C LYS A 113 40.84 4.13 24.65
N GLU A 114 40.74 3.68 25.90
CA GLU A 114 39.58 2.93 26.40
C GLU A 114 38.28 3.76 26.35
N LEU A 115 38.35 5.05 26.70
CA LEU A 115 37.22 5.97 26.59
C LEU A 115 36.76 6.15 25.14
N VAL A 116 37.69 6.28 24.19
CA VAL A 116 37.35 6.43 22.76
C VAL A 116 36.73 5.15 22.19
N LEU A 117 37.22 3.99 22.58
CA LEU A 117 36.64 2.70 22.18
C LEU A 117 35.21 2.54 22.70
N ARG A 118 34.97 2.86 23.98
CA ARG A 118 33.62 2.85 24.55
C ARG A 118 32.69 3.81 23.82
N LYS A 119 33.15 5.04 23.54
CA LYS A 119 32.36 6.03 22.79
C LYS A 119 32.01 5.56 21.39
N LEU A 120 32.92 4.84 20.72
CA LEU A 120 32.69 4.24 19.42
C LEU A 120 31.64 3.11 19.50
N GLU A 121 31.73 2.25 20.50
CA GLU A 121 30.72 1.20 20.75
C GLU A 121 29.33 1.81 20.98
N ASP A 122 29.25 2.85 21.82
CA ASP A 122 28.00 3.57 22.06
C ASP A 122 27.46 4.23 20.77
N MET A 123 28.32 4.83 19.94
CA MET A 123 27.95 5.42 18.65
C MET A 123 27.43 4.36 17.67
N ARG A 124 28.08 3.19 17.60
CA ARG A 124 27.66 2.08 16.73
C ARG A 124 26.30 1.54 17.12
N ALA A 125 26.07 1.36 18.42
CA ALA A 125 24.78 0.93 18.93
C ALA A 125 23.67 1.93 18.54
N GLN A 126 23.91 3.23 18.74
CA GLN A 126 22.96 4.27 18.31
C GLN A 126 22.74 4.28 16.79
N TRP A 127 23.79 4.05 16.01
CA TRP A 127 23.68 3.96 14.56
C TRP A 127 22.84 2.74 14.12
N GLU A 128 23.06 1.57 14.72
CA GLU A 128 22.26 0.37 14.46
C GLU A 128 20.78 0.59 14.80
N ASP A 129 20.50 1.15 15.99
CA ASP A 129 19.14 1.45 16.43
C ASP A 129 18.42 2.38 15.43
N VAL A 130 19.10 3.45 15.01
CA VAL A 130 18.53 4.44 14.09
C VAL A 130 18.39 3.90 12.68
N SER A 131 19.36 3.12 12.21
CA SER A 131 19.28 2.44 10.92
C SER A 131 18.10 1.47 10.88
N SER A 132 17.96 0.62 11.91
CA SER A 132 16.84 -0.31 12.03
C SER A 132 15.49 0.43 12.11
N ALA A 133 15.39 1.47 12.94
CA ALA A 133 14.18 2.28 13.04
C ALA A 133 13.81 2.97 11.71
N SER A 134 14.81 3.40 10.94
CA SER A 134 14.59 3.99 9.63
C SER A 134 14.06 2.99 8.60
N GLU A 135 14.56 1.76 8.60
CA GLU A 135 14.08 0.69 7.71
C GLU A 135 12.66 0.25 8.10
N GLU A 136 12.37 0.12 9.39
CA GLU A 136 11.01 -0.14 9.88
C GLU A 136 10.03 0.95 9.43
N LEU A 137 10.38 2.23 9.62
CA LEU A 137 9.58 3.36 9.16
C LEU A 137 9.33 3.32 7.64
N LYS A 138 10.35 2.97 6.83
CA LYS A 138 10.19 2.85 5.38
C LYS A 138 9.24 1.72 4.99
N GLU A 139 9.29 0.58 5.68
CA GLU A 139 8.34 -0.52 5.45
C GLU A 139 6.92 -0.12 5.84
N GLU A 140 6.73 0.55 6.99
CA GLU A 140 5.42 1.06 7.43
C GLU A 140 4.82 2.04 6.42
N LEU A 141 5.60 3.02 5.96
CA LEU A 141 5.12 4.01 4.98
C LEU A 141 4.83 3.39 3.61
N ARG A 142 5.58 2.36 3.22
CA ARG A 142 5.30 1.59 2.01
C ARG A 142 4.00 0.81 2.14
N GLU A 143 3.74 0.23 3.31
CA GLU A 143 2.47 -0.44 3.61
C GLU A 143 1.31 0.56 3.56
N ASP A 144 1.42 1.74 4.19
CA ASP A 144 0.37 2.77 4.17
C ASP A 144 -0.01 3.22 2.76
N LYS A 145 0.99 3.53 1.93
CA LYS A 145 0.76 3.90 0.52
C LYS A 145 0.01 2.81 -0.21
N TRP A 146 0.39 1.55 0.05
CA TRP A 146 -0.33 0.44 -0.55
C TRP A 146 -1.75 0.34 0.01
N LEU A 147 -1.97 0.43 1.32
CA LEU A 147 -3.31 0.40 1.90
C LEU A 147 -4.23 1.47 1.31
N ALA A 148 -3.73 2.68 1.08
CA ALA A 148 -4.47 3.74 0.40
C ALA A 148 -4.90 3.32 -1.02
N VAL A 149 -3.96 2.85 -1.85
CA VAL A 149 -4.28 2.39 -3.21
C VAL A 149 -5.19 1.16 -3.18
N PHE A 150 -5.01 0.24 -2.22
CA PHE A 150 -5.86 -0.94 -2.06
C PHE A 150 -7.30 -0.54 -1.78
N ARG A 151 -7.53 0.42 -0.87
CA ARG A 151 -8.86 0.95 -0.55
C ARG A 151 -9.52 1.55 -1.80
N THR A 152 -8.78 2.34 -2.57
CA THR A 152 -9.29 2.97 -3.80
C THR A 152 -9.63 1.94 -4.87
N VAL A 153 -8.72 1.01 -5.16
CA VAL A 153 -8.88 -0.02 -6.20
C VAL A 153 -9.96 -1.03 -5.81
N SER A 154 -10.10 -1.38 -4.53
CA SER A 154 -11.18 -2.24 -4.04
C SER A 154 -12.55 -1.55 -4.11
N ALA A 155 -12.66 -0.27 -3.72
CA ALA A 155 -13.88 0.51 -3.89
C ALA A 155 -14.28 0.61 -5.37
N GLN A 156 -13.32 0.88 -6.26
CA GLN A 156 -13.55 0.88 -7.69
C GLN A 156 -14.09 -0.46 -8.20
N ALA A 157 -13.54 -1.58 -7.72
CA ALA A 157 -14.03 -2.91 -8.06
C ALA A 157 -15.50 -3.09 -7.62
N ASP A 158 -15.83 -2.68 -6.39
CA ASP A 158 -17.19 -2.77 -5.86
C ASP A 158 -18.20 -1.92 -6.65
N ASP A 159 -17.83 -0.71 -7.07
CA ASP A 159 -18.70 0.15 -7.87
C ASP A 159 -18.99 -0.46 -9.25
N MET A 160 -17.96 -0.99 -9.92
CA MET A 160 -18.12 -1.65 -11.22
C MET A 160 -18.94 -2.93 -11.10
N MET A 161 -18.68 -3.75 -10.09
CA MET A 161 -19.47 -4.96 -9.81
C MET A 161 -20.92 -4.61 -9.46
N GLY A 162 -21.16 -3.58 -8.63
CA GLY A 162 -22.49 -3.12 -8.29
C GLY A 162 -23.29 -2.60 -9.48
N SER A 163 -22.64 -1.89 -10.42
CA SER A 163 -23.25 -1.44 -11.67
C SER A 163 -23.66 -2.62 -12.56
N LEU A 164 -22.83 -3.66 -12.63
CA LEU A 164 -23.13 -4.91 -13.35
C LEU A 164 -24.25 -5.70 -12.67
N GLU A 165 -24.21 -5.85 -11.34
CA GLU A 165 -25.24 -6.54 -10.56
C GLU A 165 -26.62 -5.92 -10.77
N LYS A 166 -26.72 -4.59 -10.76
CA LYS A 166 -27.98 -3.89 -11.06
C LYS A 166 -28.50 -4.25 -12.45
N ALA A 167 -27.64 -4.24 -13.47
CA ALA A 167 -28.03 -4.58 -14.84
C ALA A 167 -28.46 -6.05 -14.98
N VAL A 168 -27.74 -6.96 -14.33
CA VAL A 168 -28.09 -8.40 -14.25
C VAL A 168 -29.46 -8.59 -13.59
N SER A 169 -29.72 -7.90 -12.48
CA SER A 169 -31.02 -7.95 -11.80
C SER A 169 -32.14 -7.41 -12.69
N THR A 170 -31.93 -6.29 -13.40
CA THR A 170 -32.93 -5.76 -14.34
C THR A 170 -33.26 -6.76 -15.45
N CYS A 171 -32.26 -7.47 -15.99
CA CYS A 171 -32.50 -8.52 -16.99
C CYS A 171 -33.27 -9.69 -16.39
N HIS A 172 -32.88 -10.15 -15.19
CA HIS A 172 -33.56 -11.22 -14.48
C HIS A 172 -35.05 -10.89 -14.21
N ASP A 173 -35.33 -9.68 -13.74
CA ASP A 173 -36.71 -9.24 -13.46
C ASP A 173 -37.56 -9.20 -14.74
N PHE A 174 -36.96 -8.82 -15.87
CA PHE A 174 -37.61 -8.89 -17.17
C PHE A 174 -37.91 -10.33 -17.60
N ILE A 175 -36.92 -11.23 -17.50
CA ILE A 175 -37.10 -12.66 -17.82
C ILE A 175 -38.22 -13.26 -16.96
N TRP A 176 -38.23 -12.95 -15.65
CA TRP A 176 -39.26 -13.43 -14.73
C TRP A 176 -40.66 -12.93 -15.11
N GLN A 177 -40.79 -11.67 -15.53
CA GLN A 177 -42.06 -11.12 -16.02
C GLN A 177 -42.52 -11.78 -17.31
N ALA A 178 -41.59 -12.04 -18.25
CA ALA A 178 -41.88 -12.73 -19.49
C ALA A 178 -42.35 -14.18 -19.26
N GLY A 179 -41.73 -14.91 -18.33
CA GLY A 179 -42.13 -16.29 -17.98
C GLY A 179 -43.48 -16.39 -17.28
N ARG A 180 -43.85 -15.42 -16.42
CA ARG A 180 -45.17 -15.37 -15.77
C ARG A 180 -46.34 -15.15 -16.73
N MET A 181 -46.10 -14.49 -17.87
CA MET A 181 -47.12 -14.28 -18.90
C MET A 181 -47.43 -15.57 -19.68
N ASP A 182 -46.45 -16.47 -19.81
CA ASP A 182 -46.62 -17.80 -20.44
C ASP A 182 -47.44 -18.76 -19.55
N ASP A 183 -47.21 -18.72 -18.23
CA ASP A 183 -47.84 -19.61 -17.23
C ASP A 183 -49.28 -19.19 -16.83
N SER A 184 -49.71 -17.97 -17.20
CA SER A 184 -51.10 -17.49 -17.05
C SER A 184 -52.06 -18.07 -18.10
N HIS A 185 -51.65 -19.15 -18.78
CA HIS A 185 -52.46 -19.94 -19.69
C HIS A 185 -52.83 -21.31 -19.07
N SER A 186 -53.41 -21.30 -17.87
CA SER A 186 -54.17 -22.47 -17.40
C SER A 186 -55.56 -22.48 -18.11
N PRO A 187 -55.93 -23.53 -18.85
CA PRO A 187 -57.12 -23.55 -19.69
C PRO A 187 -58.36 -23.88 -18.87
N SER A 188 -58.81 -22.96 -18.03
CA SER A 188 -60.08 -23.14 -17.31
C SER A 188 -60.80 -21.83 -17.05
N SER A 189 -61.16 -21.10 -18.11
CA SER A 189 -62.31 -20.20 -18.10
C SER A 189 -62.80 -20.01 -19.53
N LEU A 190 -63.81 -20.80 -19.90
CA LEU A 190 -64.57 -20.63 -21.14
C LEU A 190 -65.39 -19.35 -21.02
N SER A 191 -64.90 -18.23 -21.55
CA SER A 191 -65.73 -17.07 -21.93
C SER A 191 -64.94 -16.04 -22.73
N SER A 192 -65.22 -15.98 -24.03
CA SER A 192 -65.64 -14.76 -24.70
C SER A 192 -64.73 -13.53 -24.58
N SER A 193 -63.83 -13.34 -25.55
CA SER A 193 -63.69 -12.06 -26.27
C SER A 193 -62.70 -12.23 -27.43
N LEU A 194 -63.29 -12.51 -28.59
CA LEU A 194 -62.68 -12.25 -29.88
C LEU A 194 -62.48 -10.74 -30.01
N LEU A 195 -61.34 -10.33 -30.57
CA LEU A 195 -60.93 -8.95 -30.90
C LEU A 195 -60.25 -8.15 -29.77
N SER A 196 -59.00 -8.48 -29.49
CA SER A 196 -58.00 -7.45 -29.17
C SER A 196 -56.67 -7.84 -29.82
N PRO A 197 -56.20 -7.12 -30.86
CA PRO A 197 -54.87 -7.34 -31.44
C PRO A 197 -53.75 -6.77 -30.56
N THR A 198 -54.05 -6.41 -29.30
CA THR A 198 -53.14 -5.69 -28.40
C THR A 198 -52.50 -6.59 -27.34
N ARG A 199 -52.73 -7.91 -27.40
CA ARG A 199 -52.24 -8.87 -26.39
C ARG A 199 -50.83 -9.43 -26.63
N THR A 200 -50.15 -9.01 -27.70
CA THR A 200 -48.82 -9.52 -28.08
C THR A 200 -47.74 -8.43 -28.17
N SER A 201 -47.95 -7.26 -27.55
CA SER A 201 -46.82 -6.36 -27.29
C SER A 201 -46.13 -6.80 -26.01
N ILE A 202 -45.54 -8.00 -26.02
CA ILE A 202 -44.35 -8.19 -25.20
C ILE A 202 -43.45 -7.03 -25.60
N ASN A 203 -43.04 -6.22 -24.62
CA ASN A 203 -42.49 -4.91 -24.90
C ASN A 203 -41.06 -5.10 -25.47
N LEU A 204 -40.99 -5.50 -26.74
CA LEU A 204 -39.82 -5.80 -27.55
C LEU A 204 -38.85 -4.63 -27.53
N GLU A 205 -39.40 -3.41 -27.45
CA GLU A 205 -38.65 -2.19 -27.27
C GLU A 205 -37.98 -2.15 -25.90
N THR A 206 -38.69 -2.40 -24.79
CA THR A 206 -38.05 -2.52 -23.46
C THR A 206 -37.05 -3.67 -23.38
N PHE A 207 -37.31 -4.83 -24.00
CA PHE A 207 -36.34 -5.93 -24.07
C PHE A 207 -35.05 -5.47 -24.75
N ARG A 208 -35.16 -4.84 -25.93
CA ARG A 208 -34.01 -4.31 -26.67
C ARG A 208 -33.26 -3.25 -25.86
N THR A 209 -33.97 -2.35 -25.16
CA THR A 209 -33.34 -1.33 -24.31
C THR A 209 -32.60 -1.94 -23.12
N ILE A 210 -33.21 -2.90 -22.42
CA ILE A 210 -32.59 -3.59 -21.27
C ILE A 210 -31.36 -4.37 -21.73
N LEU A 211 -31.50 -5.14 -22.82
CA LEU A 211 -30.41 -5.93 -23.38
C LEU A 211 -29.24 -5.03 -23.85
N ALA A 212 -29.52 -3.92 -24.55
CA ALA A 212 -28.49 -2.99 -25.00
C ALA A 212 -27.76 -2.32 -23.82
N SER A 213 -28.48 -1.93 -22.77
CA SER A 213 -27.89 -1.37 -21.54
C SER A 213 -26.98 -2.37 -20.83
N TYR A 214 -27.44 -3.62 -20.71
CA TYR A 214 -26.69 -4.72 -20.12
C TYR A 214 -25.42 -5.05 -20.91
N GLU A 215 -25.52 -5.24 -22.23
CA GLU A 215 -24.39 -5.53 -23.12
C GLU A 215 -23.35 -4.42 -23.11
N SER A 216 -23.79 -3.15 -23.10
CA SER A 216 -22.88 -2.00 -22.97
C SER A 216 -22.11 -2.04 -21.65
N LYS A 217 -22.80 -2.19 -20.51
CA LYS A 217 -22.16 -2.28 -19.19
C LYS A 217 -21.21 -3.46 -19.09
N LYS A 218 -21.62 -4.63 -19.59
CA LYS A 218 -20.81 -5.86 -19.63
C LYS A 218 -19.52 -5.65 -20.44
N LYS A 219 -19.62 -5.07 -21.64
CA LYS A 219 -18.49 -4.81 -22.53
C LYS A 219 -17.37 -3.99 -21.87
N TYR A 220 -17.72 -2.98 -21.07
CA TYR A 220 -16.73 -2.10 -20.44
C TYR A 220 -16.32 -2.57 -19.03
N TYR A 221 -17.27 -2.97 -18.19
CA TYR A 221 -16.97 -3.28 -16.79
C TYR A 221 -16.39 -4.68 -16.58
N VAL A 222 -16.65 -5.67 -17.43
CA VAL A 222 -16.04 -7.01 -17.29
C VAL A 222 -14.51 -6.97 -17.43
N PRO A 223 -13.93 -6.41 -18.51
CA PRO A 223 -12.49 -6.30 -18.62
C PRO A 223 -11.89 -5.35 -17.57
N ALA A 224 -12.56 -4.24 -17.26
CA ALA A 224 -12.09 -3.28 -16.26
C ALA A 224 -12.03 -3.89 -14.85
N THR A 225 -13.09 -4.57 -14.41
CA THR A 225 -13.14 -5.24 -13.09
C THR A 225 -12.09 -6.33 -12.99
N THR A 226 -11.90 -7.12 -14.06
CA THR A 226 -10.85 -8.15 -14.10
C THR A 226 -9.46 -7.52 -13.98
N LYS A 227 -9.21 -6.39 -14.65
CA LYS A 227 -7.94 -5.67 -14.56
C LYS A 227 -7.69 -5.14 -13.14
N VAL A 228 -8.70 -4.53 -12.53
CA VAL A 228 -8.63 -4.00 -11.16
C VAL A 228 -8.32 -5.12 -10.14
N ILE A 229 -9.02 -6.26 -10.22
CA ILE A 229 -8.74 -7.41 -9.35
C ILE A 229 -7.32 -7.95 -9.58
N SER A 230 -6.83 -7.95 -10.82
CA SER A 230 -5.45 -8.38 -11.13
C SER A 230 -4.39 -7.44 -10.54
N VAL A 231 -4.66 -6.12 -10.50
CA VAL A 231 -3.78 -5.15 -9.81
C VAL A 231 -3.71 -5.47 -8.32
N ILE A 232 -4.85 -5.78 -7.69
CA ILE A 232 -4.89 -6.21 -6.29
C ILE A 232 -4.12 -7.53 -6.11
N ASP A 233 -4.35 -8.53 -6.97
CA ASP A 233 -3.65 -9.82 -6.93
C ASP A 233 -2.11 -9.63 -6.98
N LYS A 234 -1.64 -8.74 -7.85
CA LYS A 234 -0.22 -8.40 -7.96
C LYS A 234 0.29 -7.73 -6.67
N GLY A 235 -0.43 -6.73 -6.16
CA GLY A 235 -0.08 -6.05 -4.92
C GLY A 235 -0.03 -6.97 -3.69
N MET A 236 -0.86 -8.01 -3.64
CA MET A 236 -0.83 -9.02 -2.59
C MET A 236 0.40 -9.94 -2.68
N ARG A 237 0.80 -10.35 -3.90
CA ARG A 237 1.97 -11.21 -4.10
C ARG A 237 3.29 -10.49 -3.86
N ASP A 238 3.44 -9.29 -4.40
CA ASP A 238 4.72 -8.57 -4.42
C ASP A 238 5.17 -8.12 -3.02
N ARG A 239 4.24 -7.99 -2.06
CA ARG A 239 4.51 -7.42 -0.72
C ARG A 239 4.30 -8.40 0.43
N ALA A 240 3.85 -9.64 0.17
CA ALA A 240 3.51 -10.64 1.19
C ALA A 240 2.82 -10.03 2.42
N THR A 241 1.77 -9.21 2.19
CA THR A 241 1.13 -8.43 3.26
C THR A 241 0.66 -9.34 4.41
N LYS A 242 0.92 -8.91 5.65
CA LYS A 242 0.44 -9.58 6.87
C LYS A 242 -0.92 -9.04 7.33
N ASN A 243 -1.48 -8.06 6.61
CA ASN A 243 -2.76 -7.46 6.96
C ASN A 243 -3.93 -8.39 6.63
N GLY A 244 -4.47 -9.03 7.66
CA GLY A 244 -5.58 -9.98 7.54
C GLY A 244 -6.87 -9.38 6.98
N GLU A 245 -7.10 -8.07 7.16
CA GLU A 245 -8.27 -7.39 6.60
C GLU A 245 -8.18 -7.31 5.07
N CYS A 246 -7.01 -6.91 4.54
CA CYS A 246 -6.76 -6.86 3.11
C CYS A 246 -6.92 -8.23 2.46
N LEU A 247 -6.36 -9.27 3.09
CA LEU A 247 -6.49 -10.66 2.60
C LEU A 247 -7.95 -11.11 2.57
N ARG A 248 -8.71 -10.85 3.64
CA ARG A 248 -10.14 -11.19 3.70
C ARG A 248 -10.93 -10.44 2.62
N ARG A 249 -10.72 -9.14 2.49
CA ARG A 249 -11.41 -8.29 1.51
C ARG A 249 -11.08 -8.67 0.07
N HIS A 250 -9.82 -9.02 -0.20
CA HIS A 250 -9.40 -9.54 -1.49
C HIS A 250 -10.10 -10.86 -1.85
N ALA A 251 -10.16 -11.81 -0.90
CA ALA A 251 -10.88 -13.06 -1.09
C ALA A 251 -12.37 -12.84 -1.36
N GLU A 252 -13.00 -11.91 -0.65
CA GLU A 252 -14.39 -11.50 -0.85
C GLU A 252 -14.62 -10.93 -2.26
N LEU A 253 -13.80 -9.97 -2.71
CA LEU A 253 -13.88 -9.41 -4.06
C LEU A 253 -13.75 -10.48 -5.14
N ARG A 254 -12.81 -11.42 -4.99
CA ARG A 254 -12.62 -12.53 -5.93
C ARG A 254 -13.83 -13.46 -5.99
N LEU A 255 -14.40 -13.79 -4.83
CA LEU A 255 -15.59 -14.64 -4.73
C LEU A 255 -16.80 -13.95 -5.36
N ARG A 256 -17.06 -12.69 -4.98
CA ARG A 256 -18.13 -11.88 -5.54
C ARG A 256 -18.03 -11.77 -7.06
N TRP A 257 -16.83 -11.49 -7.58
CA TRP A 257 -16.60 -11.38 -9.02
C TRP A 257 -16.84 -12.68 -9.78
N ARG A 258 -16.43 -13.82 -9.21
CA ARG A 258 -16.70 -15.14 -9.82
C ARG A 258 -18.20 -15.42 -9.88
N ASN A 259 -18.90 -15.24 -8.77
CA ASN A 259 -20.35 -15.47 -8.69
C ASN A 259 -21.12 -14.54 -9.65
N LEU A 260 -20.69 -13.29 -9.78
CA LEU A 260 -21.28 -12.34 -10.71
C LEU A 260 -21.07 -12.77 -12.17
N ARG A 261 -19.88 -13.27 -12.53
CA ARG A 261 -19.63 -13.81 -13.88
C ARG A 261 -20.49 -15.02 -14.21
N GLU A 262 -20.68 -15.93 -13.26
CA GLU A 262 -21.58 -17.07 -13.45
C GLU A 262 -23.04 -16.63 -13.61
N ARG A 263 -23.50 -15.67 -12.80
CA ARG A 263 -24.84 -15.08 -12.94
C ARG A 263 -25.03 -14.41 -14.31
N MET A 264 -24.04 -13.65 -14.77
CA MET A 264 -24.07 -13.04 -16.11
C MET A 264 -24.20 -14.11 -17.20
N GLY A 265 -23.42 -15.19 -17.14
CA GLY A 265 -23.54 -16.28 -18.13
C GLY A 265 -24.91 -16.99 -18.13
N ARG A 266 -25.56 -17.10 -16.98
CA ARG A 266 -26.95 -17.59 -16.90
C ARG A 266 -27.94 -16.63 -17.55
N ILE A 267 -27.87 -15.35 -17.20
CA ILE A 267 -28.72 -14.31 -17.80
C ILE A 267 -28.53 -14.20 -19.31
N ASP A 268 -27.30 -14.35 -19.81
CA ASP A 268 -27.03 -14.38 -21.26
C ASP A 268 -27.83 -15.50 -21.95
N SER A 269 -27.85 -16.69 -21.34
CA SER A 269 -28.55 -17.85 -21.88
C SER A 269 -30.09 -17.69 -21.80
N GLU A 270 -30.58 -17.15 -20.68
CA GLU A 270 -32.01 -16.93 -20.45
C GLU A 270 -32.57 -15.80 -21.34
N MET A 271 -31.85 -14.68 -21.48
CA MET A 271 -32.24 -13.58 -22.38
C MET A 271 -32.30 -14.03 -23.84
N GLU A 272 -31.39 -14.91 -24.26
CA GLU A 272 -31.43 -15.50 -25.60
C GLU A 272 -32.64 -16.42 -25.79
N GLY A 273 -33.00 -17.19 -24.76
CA GLY A 273 -34.24 -17.98 -24.74
C GLY A 273 -35.49 -17.10 -24.88
N VAL A 274 -35.57 -16.00 -24.13
CA VAL A 274 -36.67 -15.03 -24.27
C VAL A 274 -36.67 -14.39 -25.66
N ARG A 275 -35.51 -14.08 -26.23
CA ARG A 275 -35.39 -13.54 -27.60
C ARG A 275 -35.97 -14.48 -28.65
N LEU A 276 -35.84 -15.79 -28.48
CA LEU A 276 -36.41 -16.80 -29.40
C LEU A 276 -37.93 -16.96 -29.25
N LEU A 277 -38.48 -16.59 -28.10
CA LEU A 277 -39.93 -16.61 -27.83
C LEU A 277 -40.66 -15.34 -28.31
N LEU A 278 -39.91 -14.26 -28.60
CA LEU A 278 -40.39 -12.97 -29.13
C LEU A 278 -40.39 -12.94 -30.66
#